data_AF-A0A2W6EAK7-F1
#
_entry.id   AF-A0A2W6EAK7-F1
#
_cell.length_a   1.000
_cell.length_b   1.000
_cell.length_c   1.000
_cell.angle_alpha   90.00
_cell.angle_beta   90.00
_cell.angle_gamma   90.00
#
_symmetry.space_group_name_H-M   'P 1'
#
loop_
_entity.id
_entity.type
_entity.pdbx_description
1 polymer ?
#
loop_
_entity_poly.entity_id
_entity_poly.type
_entity_poly.pdbx_seq_one_letter_code
_entity_poly.pdbx_strand_id
1 'polypeptide(L)'
;MLTIAPRFETNVEPLRSCAGGRCADLPPQGSNVVYLRTEPSADVPLVGDPALHPDGSPGTTRVADWSARAVAGQSFVVAQRRGKWTAIWFGGRPDWLEDRQSRVSPLGYGALITPRPGRSAIPVYGAAYPEAAAYPPTVPVTTVVPLQYTIPAGQVYLGVERGYGDYYYATFEGGNMPDNRTLVVGNRRFVEISFNHRRAFVDAADVVILR
;
A
#
# COMPACT_ATOMS: atom_id res chain seq x y z
N MET A 1 14.45 5.34 -5.51
CA MET A 1 13.55 4.65 -4.54
C MET A 1 14.36 4.29 -3.31
N LEU A 2 13.71 3.90 -2.23
CA LEU A 2 14.33 3.40 -1.00
C LEU A 2 13.62 2.14 -0.51
N THR A 3 14.30 1.36 0.31
CA THR A 3 13.72 0.21 1.02
C THR A 3 13.81 0.46 2.52
N ILE A 4 12.71 0.31 3.25
CA ILE A 4 12.70 0.46 4.70
C ILE A 4 13.50 -0.68 5.32
N ALA A 5 14.56 -0.33 6.06
CA ALA A 5 15.47 -1.28 6.68
C ALA A 5 16.03 -0.73 8.01
N PRO A 6 15.16 -0.46 9.01
CA PRO A 6 15.63 -0.07 10.33
C PRO A 6 16.43 -1.23 10.97
N ARG A 7 17.44 -0.89 11.76
CA ARG A 7 18.16 -1.86 12.59
C ARG A 7 17.26 -2.28 13.76
N PHE A 8 16.71 -3.48 13.70
CA PHE A 8 15.67 -3.97 14.61
C PHE A 8 16.02 -3.74 16.08
N GLU A 9 17.25 -4.09 16.50
CA GLU A 9 17.70 -4.01 17.90
C GLU A 9 17.72 -2.57 18.44
N THR A 10 17.90 -1.59 17.57
CA THR A 10 18.01 -0.16 17.94
C THR A 10 16.81 0.67 17.52
N ASN A 11 15.87 0.09 16.76
CA ASN A 11 14.68 0.78 16.27
C ASN A 11 13.53 0.61 17.26
N VAL A 12 13.57 1.44 18.30
CA VAL A 12 12.67 1.37 19.46
C VAL A 12 11.56 2.41 19.30
N GLU A 13 10.68 2.17 18.33
CA GLU A 13 9.52 3.03 18.11
C GLU A 13 8.42 2.75 19.16
N PRO A 14 7.69 3.77 19.63
CA PRO A 14 6.60 3.57 20.58
C PRO A 14 5.46 2.77 19.94
N LEU A 15 4.97 1.77 20.66
CA LEU A 15 3.85 0.93 20.26
C LEU A 15 2.85 0.84 21.41
N ARG A 16 1.56 0.91 21.09
CA ARG A 16 0.48 0.85 22.07
C ARG A 16 -0.45 -0.32 21.77
N SER A 17 -0.73 -1.17 22.75
CA SER A 17 -1.75 -2.21 22.60
C SER A 17 -3.06 -1.76 23.21
N CYS A 18 -4.16 -2.00 22.51
CA CYS A 18 -5.51 -1.71 22.98
C CYS A 18 -6.33 -3.00 23.03
N ALA A 19 -6.76 -3.42 24.21
CA ALA A 19 -7.59 -4.59 24.41
C ALA A 19 -8.79 -4.24 25.29
N GLY A 20 -10.01 -4.51 24.81
CA GLY A 20 -11.25 -4.20 25.52
C GLY A 20 -11.40 -2.71 25.87
N GLY A 21 -11.00 -1.81 24.96
CA GLY A 21 -11.09 -0.36 25.16
C GLY A 21 -9.99 0.27 26.05
N ARG A 22 -9.18 -0.55 26.72
CA ARG A 22 -8.02 -0.07 27.50
C ARG A 22 -6.77 -0.12 26.65
N CYS A 23 -6.03 0.97 26.63
CA CYS A 23 -4.81 1.08 25.85
C CYS A 23 -3.60 1.34 26.74
N ALA A 24 -2.55 0.55 26.60
CA ALA A 24 -1.30 0.66 27.34
C ALA A 24 -0.10 0.66 26.40
N ASP A 25 0.91 1.47 26.72
CA ASP A 25 2.16 1.47 25.98
C ASP A 25 2.89 0.15 26.22
N LEU A 26 3.46 -0.40 25.15
CA LEU A 26 4.29 -1.59 25.24
C LEU A 26 5.68 -1.21 25.77
N PRO A 27 6.35 -2.11 26.51
CA PRO A 27 7.74 -1.91 26.88
C PRO A 27 8.62 -1.60 25.66
N PRO A 28 9.64 -0.74 25.81
CA PRO A 28 10.62 -0.48 24.76
C PRO A 28 11.18 -1.80 24.21
N GLN A 29 11.01 -2.01 22.90
CA GLN A 29 11.43 -3.22 22.21
C GLN A 29 11.84 -2.89 20.78
N GLY A 30 12.66 -3.75 20.18
CA GLY A 30 12.98 -3.65 18.76
C GLY A 30 11.73 -3.76 17.90
N SER A 31 11.65 -2.95 16.85
CA SER A 31 10.50 -2.90 15.96
C SER A 31 10.95 -2.83 14.50
N ASN A 32 10.11 -3.33 13.60
CA ASN A 32 10.30 -3.21 12.16
C ASN A 32 9.58 -1.98 11.57
N VAL A 33 9.04 -1.10 12.41
CA VAL A 33 8.20 0.03 12.00
C VAL A 33 9.04 1.30 11.91
N VAL A 34 8.82 2.09 10.87
CA VAL A 34 9.21 3.49 10.79
C VAL A 34 7.94 4.32 10.63
N TYR A 35 7.75 5.31 11.50
CA TYR A 35 6.57 6.15 11.46
C TYR A 35 6.69 7.29 10.44
N LEU A 36 5.60 7.54 9.72
CA LEU A 36 5.45 8.63 8.76
C LEU A 36 4.73 9.83 9.39
N ARG A 37 5.20 11.01 9.02
CA ARG A 37 4.72 12.32 9.46
C ARG A 37 4.14 13.10 8.28
N THR A 38 3.20 13.99 8.55
CA THR A 38 2.58 14.84 7.51
C THR A 38 3.54 15.90 6.95
N GLU A 39 4.58 16.24 7.71
CA GLU A 39 5.58 17.26 7.38
C GLU A 39 6.98 16.83 7.85
N PRO A 40 8.07 17.46 7.36
CA PRO A 40 9.45 17.14 7.74
C PRO A 40 9.79 17.66 9.15
N SER A 41 9.05 17.22 10.16
CA SER A 41 9.23 17.60 11.57
C SER A 41 8.78 16.47 12.50
N ALA A 42 9.42 16.38 13.67
CA ALA A 42 9.07 15.39 14.69
C ALA A 42 7.82 15.81 15.50
N ASP A 43 7.49 17.10 15.49
CA ASP A 43 6.42 17.70 16.30
C ASP A 43 5.08 17.76 15.56
N VAL A 44 5.04 17.30 14.31
CA VAL A 44 3.81 17.24 13.50
C VAL A 44 3.12 15.88 13.64
N PRO A 45 1.81 15.78 13.40
CA PRO A 45 1.09 14.54 13.61
C PRO A 45 1.59 13.39 12.73
N LEU A 46 1.33 12.16 13.19
CA LEU A 46 1.46 10.97 12.37
C LEU A 46 0.41 11.00 11.25
N VAL A 47 0.78 10.41 10.12
CA VAL A 47 -0.09 10.26 8.96
C VAL A 47 -1.35 9.47 9.31
N GLY A 48 -2.53 10.08 9.16
CA GLY A 48 -3.81 9.37 9.16
C GLY A 48 -4.13 8.77 7.79
N ASP A 49 -4.93 7.69 7.78
CA ASP A 49 -5.39 7.01 6.58
C ASP A 49 -6.93 7.01 6.51
N PRO A 50 -7.55 7.35 5.36
CA PRO A 50 -9.01 7.38 5.22
C PRO A 50 -9.76 6.08 5.54
N ALA A 51 -9.11 4.91 5.48
CA ALA A 51 -9.73 3.64 5.91
C ALA A 51 -9.87 3.51 7.42
N LEU A 52 -8.90 4.04 8.17
CA LEU A 52 -8.83 3.88 9.62
C LEU A 52 -9.36 5.12 10.35
N HIS A 53 -9.10 6.29 9.77
CA HIS A 53 -9.44 7.60 10.28
C HIS A 53 -10.27 8.35 9.24
N PRO A 54 -11.49 7.87 8.92
CA PRO A 54 -12.35 8.48 7.90
C PRO A 54 -12.79 9.91 8.27
N ASP A 55 -12.69 10.28 9.55
CA ASP A 55 -12.90 11.63 10.07
C ASP A 55 -11.71 12.58 9.86
N GLY A 56 -10.61 12.08 9.28
CA GLY A 56 -9.38 12.83 9.06
C GLY A 56 -8.50 12.98 10.30
N SER A 57 -8.81 12.27 11.39
CA SER A 57 -7.97 12.28 12.58
C SER A 57 -6.55 11.73 12.29
N PRO A 58 -5.52 12.21 13.03
CA PRO A 58 -4.16 11.72 12.83
C PRO A 58 -4.00 10.23 13.17
N GLY A 59 -2.98 9.62 12.54
CA GLY A 59 -2.55 8.29 12.90
C GLY A 59 -2.06 8.20 14.34
N THR A 60 -2.04 6.98 14.88
CA THR A 60 -1.62 6.69 16.25
C THR A 60 -0.52 5.62 16.28
N THR A 61 0.05 5.41 17.47
CA THR A 61 1.03 4.34 17.72
C THR A 61 0.37 3.00 18.07
N ARG A 62 -0.97 2.89 17.97
CA ARG A 62 -1.70 1.67 18.32
C ARG A 62 -1.31 0.53 17.38
N VAL A 63 -1.07 -0.69 17.87
CA VAL A 63 -0.65 -1.82 17.03
C VAL A 63 -1.63 -2.12 15.89
N ALA A 64 -2.93 -1.91 16.08
CA ALA A 64 -3.92 -2.07 15.02
C ALA A 64 -3.99 -0.89 14.02
N ASP A 65 -3.37 0.25 14.34
CA ASP A 65 -3.35 1.43 13.49
C ASP A 65 -2.12 1.39 12.58
N TRP A 66 -2.35 1.06 11.31
CA TRP A 66 -1.33 0.95 10.29
C TRP A 66 -1.13 2.23 9.47
N SER A 67 -1.93 3.28 9.72
CA SER A 67 -2.01 4.47 8.86
C SER A 67 -0.68 5.16 8.59
N ALA A 68 0.19 5.22 9.60
CA ALA A 68 1.48 5.90 9.52
C ALA A 68 2.69 4.96 9.41
N ARG A 69 2.49 3.66 9.10
CA ARG A 69 3.57 2.67 9.22
C ARG A 69 4.17 2.29 7.89
N ALA A 70 5.46 2.59 7.74
CA ALA A 70 6.32 1.97 6.75
C ALA A 70 7.10 0.84 7.47
N VAL A 71 7.00 -0.41 7.00
CA VAL A 71 7.63 -1.55 7.67
C VAL A 71 8.83 -2.09 6.91
N ALA A 72 9.76 -2.71 7.64
CA ALA A 72 10.98 -3.29 7.08
C ALA A 72 10.70 -4.19 5.87
N GLY A 73 11.49 -4.05 4.81
CA GLY A 73 11.36 -4.77 3.54
C GLY A 73 10.47 -4.06 2.51
N GLN A 74 9.60 -3.13 2.92
CA GLN A 74 8.82 -2.35 1.96
C GLN A 74 9.70 -1.36 1.20
N SER A 75 9.42 -1.20 -0.09
CA SER A 75 10.12 -0.24 -0.94
C SER A 75 9.17 0.84 -1.45
N PHE A 76 9.67 2.08 -1.49
CA PHE A 76 8.93 3.28 -1.85
C PHE A 76 9.73 4.20 -2.75
N VAL A 77 9.04 4.97 -3.58
CA VAL A 77 9.68 6.01 -4.40
C VAL A 77 9.82 7.28 -3.58
N VAL A 78 11.00 7.91 -3.64
CA VAL A 78 11.28 9.17 -2.95
C VAL A 78 10.61 10.31 -3.71
N ALA A 79 9.76 11.07 -3.03
CA ALA A 79 9.09 12.25 -3.57
C ALA A 79 9.94 13.52 -3.39
N GLN A 80 10.56 13.70 -2.22
CA GLN A 80 11.39 14.86 -1.89
C GLN A 80 12.37 14.53 -0.74
N ARG A 81 13.43 15.33 -0.57
CA ARG A 81 14.26 15.34 0.64
C ARG A 81 14.39 16.75 1.21
N ARG A 82 14.43 16.87 2.54
CA ARG A 82 14.64 18.13 3.29
C ARG A 82 15.44 17.84 4.56
N GLY A 83 16.73 18.20 4.56
CA GLY A 83 17.62 17.93 5.69
C GLY A 83 17.65 16.44 6.05
N LYS A 84 17.29 16.11 7.29
CA LYS A 84 17.20 14.73 7.79
C LYS A 84 15.90 13.98 7.42
N TRP A 85 15.03 14.60 6.63
CA TRP A 85 13.72 14.06 6.28
C TRP A 85 13.65 13.65 4.82
N THR A 86 13.05 12.49 4.58
CA THR A 86 12.79 11.96 3.26
C THR A 86 11.28 11.77 3.10
N ALA A 87 10.69 12.42 2.10
CA ALA A 87 9.32 12.18 1.70
C ALA A 87 9.26 11.00 0.73
N ILE A 88 8.31 10.10 0.94
CA ILE A 88 7.99 8.99 0.04
C ILE A 88 6.57 9.12 -0.49
N TRP A 89 6.32 8.62 -1.69
CA TRP A 89 4.94 8.46 -2.17
C TRP A 89 4.26 7.34 -1.38
N PHE A 90 3.31 7.72 -0.54
CA PHE A 90 2.61 6.84 0.39
C PHE A 90 1.10 7.17 0.37
N GLY A 91 0.25 6.20 0.09
CA GLY A 91 -1.21 6.39 0.17
C GLY A 91 -1.81 7.50 -0.72
N GLY A 92 -1.16 7.88 -1.82
CA GLY A 92 -1.62 8.95 -2.72
C GLY A 92 -1.09 10.36 -2.37
N ARG A 93 -0.12 10.48 -1.47
CA ARG A 93 0.49 11.76 -1.10
C ARG A 93 1.97 11.60 -0.69
N PRO A 94 2.76 12.69 -0.60
CA PRO A 94 4.11 12.62 -0.07
C PRO A 94 4.07 12.68 1.46
N ASP A 95 4.57 11.64 2.12
CA ASP A 95 4.66 11.57 3.59
C ASP A 95 6.11 11.36 4.04
N TRP A 96 6.46 11.88 5.22
CA TRP A 96 7.84 12.09 5.64
C TRP A 96 8.30 11.09 6.70
N LEU A 97 9.46 10.47 6.48
CA LEU A 97 10.20 9.77 7.52
C LEU A 97 11.48 10.54 7.88
N GLU A 98 11.89 10.43 9.15
CA GLU A 98 13.23 10.86 9.55
C GLU A 98 14.24 9.77 9.14
N ASP A 99 15.18 10.13 8.27
CA ASP A 99 16.17 9.21 7.71
C ASP A 99 17.56 9.86 7.72
N ARG A 100 18.19 9.87 8.90
CA ARG A 100 19.55 10.40 9.06
C ARG A 100 20.54 9.49 8.31
N GLN A 101 21.20 10.04 7.30
CA GLN A 101 22.26 9.36 6.54
C GLN A 101 21.82 8.05 5.85
N SER A 102 20.55 7.94 5.43
CA SER A 102 20.01 6.73 4.77
C SER A 102 20.12 5.46 5.61
N ARG A 103 20.16 5.59 6.95
CA ARG A 103 20.32 4.48 7.89
C ARG A 103 19.12 3.55 7.94
N VAL A 104 17.94 4.05 7.58
CA VAL A 104 16.71 3.25 7.53
C VAL A 104 16.23 3.03 6.10
N SER A 105 16.94 3.55 5.09
CA SER A 105 16.45 3.59 3.71
C SER A 105 17.54 3.40 2.62
N PRO A 106 18.16 2.22 2.50
CA PRO A 106 19.06 1.91 1.39
C PRO A 106 18.38 2.07 0.02
N LEU A 107 19.19 2.30 -1.02
CA LEU A 107 18.71 2.37 -2.41
C LEU A 107 18.07 1.05 -2.84
N GLY A 108 16.90 1.14 -3.48
CA GLY A 108 16.16 0.00 -4.03
C GLY A 108 16.19 -0.07 -5.57
N TYR A 109 15.89 -1.28 -6.07
CA TYR A 109 15.66 -1.77 -7.45
C TYR A 109 14.18 -1.91 -7.84
N GLY A 110 13.74 -1.53 -9.05
CA GLY A 110 12.40 -1.89 -9.54
C GLY A 110 11.83 -1.01 -10.64
N ALA A 111 10.85 -1.55 -11.37
CA ALA A 111 10.12 -0.82 -12.40
C ALA A 111 9.27 0.27 -11.77
N LEU A 112 9.33 1.48 -12.30
CA LEU A 112 8.53 2.60 -11.78
C LEU A 112 7.34 2.84 -12.71
N ILE A 113 6.21 3.24 -12.13
CA ILE A 113 5.00 3.58 -12.87
C ILE A 113 4.49 4.94 -12.43
N THR A 114 3.83 5.62 -13.35
CA THR A 114 3.14 6.88 -13.10
C THR A 114 1.82 6.92 -13.86
N PRO A 115 0.80 7.68 -13.40
CA PRO A 115 -0.40 7.91 -14.17
C PRO A 115 -0.09 8.37 -15.60
N ARG A 116 -0.83 7.83 -16.57
CA ARG A 116 -0.70 8.20 -17.97
C ARG A 116 -0.96 9.71 -18.16
N PRO A 117 -0.22 10.40 -19.04
CA PRO A 117 -0.50 11.79 -19.38
C PRO A 117 -1.98 12.01 -19.75
N GLY A 118 -2.55 13.11 -19.25
CA GLY A 118 -3.97 13.45 -19.44
C GLY A 118 -4.92 12.89 -18.37
N ARG A 119 -4.48 11.97 -17.50
CA ARG A 119 -5.22 11.58 -16.30
C ARG A 119 -4.92 12.56 -15.16
N SER A 120 -5.95 13.14 -14.54
CA SER A 120 -5.79 13.98 -13.33
C SER A 120 -5.59 13.13 -12.07
N ALA A 121 -6.26 11.99 -11.99
CA ALA A 121 -6.07 10.96 -10.98
C ALA A 121 -6.51 9.59 -11.53
N ILE A 122 -6.02 8.51 -10.94
CA ILE A 122 -6.38 7.13 -11.30
C ILE A 122 -6.88 6.36 -10.06
N PRO A 123 -7.83 5.43 -10.23
CA PRO A 123 -8.33 4.61 -9.12
C PRO A 123 -7.30 3.57 -8.67
N VAL A 124 -7.37 3.21 -7.39
CA VAL A 124 -6.60 2.12 -6.80
C VAL A 124 -7.53 0.98 -6.43
N TYR A 125 -7.13 -0.26 -6.70
CA TYR A 125 -7.93 -1.46 -6.46
C TYR A 125 -7.25 -2.36 -5.42
N GLY A 126 -8.06 -3.02 -4.59
CA GLY A 126 -7.57 -3.99 -3.59
C GLY A 126 -7.32 -5.38 -4.17
N ALA A 127 -7.82 -5.64 -5.38
CA ALA A 127 -7.68 -6.88 -6.11
C ALA A 127 -7.65 -6.60 -7.62
N ALA A 128 -7.22 -7.59 -8.40
CA ALA A 128 -7.22 -7.55 -9.86
C ALA A 128 -8.20 -8.60 -10.42
N TYR A 129 -9.50 -8.49 -10.12
CA TYR A 129 -10.49 -9.43 -10.65
C TYR A 129 -10.79 -9.18 -12.13
N PRO A 130 -11.14 -10.23 -12.90
CA PRO A 130 -11.42 -10.12 -14.32
C PRO A 130 -12.76 -9.42 -14.58
N GLU A 131 -12.96 -8.98 -15.83
CA GLU A 131 -14.25 -8.46 -16.27
C GLU A 131 -15.35 -9.53 -16.23
N ALA A 132 -16.61 -9.12 -16.04
CA ALA A 132 -17.76 -10.03 -15.92
C ALA A 132 -17.89 -11.03 -17.08
N ALA A 133 -17.51 -10.62 -18.29
CA ALA A 133 -17.55 -11.46 -19.48
C ALA A 133 -16.56 -12.64 -19.47
N ALA A 134 -15.57 -12.63 -18.58
CA ALA A 134 -14.63 -13.74 -18.43
C ALA A 134 -15.21 -14.91 -17.62
N TYR A 135 -16.23 -14.65 -16.80
CA TYR A 135 -16.80 -15.66 -15.90
C TYR A 135 -17.65 -16.68 -16.67
N PRO A 136 -17.45 -17.99 -16.44
CA PRO A 136 -18.40 -19.01 -16.88
C PRO A 136 -19.79 -18.79 -16.26
N PRO A 137 -20.89 -19.20 -16.91
CA PRO A 137 -22.26 -18.96 -16.43
C PRO A 137 -22.57 -19.51 -15.02
N THR A 138 -21.83 -20.54 -14.61
CA THR A 138 -21.91 -21.28 -13.35
C THR A 138 -21.14 -20.63 -12.21
N VAL A 139 -20.20 -19.72 -12.51
CA VAL A 139 -19.38 -19.03 -11.51
C VAL A 139 -19.97 -17.64 -11.25
N PRO A 140 -20.37 -17.32 -10.01
CA PRO A 140 -20.85 -15.97 -9.69
C PRO A 140 -19.78 -14.91 -9.99
N VAL A 141 -20.19 -13.88 -10.73
CA VAL A 141 -19.32 -12.74 -11.07
C VAL A 141 -18.90 -12.02 -9.79
N THR A 142 -17.59 -11.83 -9.62
CA THR A 142 -17.03 -10.99 -8.56
C THR A 142 -16.49 -9.71 -9.18
N THR A 143 -17.25 -8.63 -9.08
CA THR A 143 -16.85 -7.32 -9.64
C THR A 143 -15.77 -6.68 -8.77
N VAL A 144 -14.67 -6.25 -9.39
CA VAL A 144 -13.67 -5.42 -8.72
C VAL A 144 -14.19 -3.99 -8.54
N VAL A 145 -14.21 -3.51 -7.29
CA VAL A 145 -14.58 -2.14 -6.94
C VAL A 145 -13.32 -1.38 -6.52
N PRO A 146 -13.11 -0.12 -6.96
CA PRO A 146 -12.03 0.71 -6.46
C PRO A 146 -12.06 0.85 -4.94
N LEU A 147 -10.89 0.92 -4.33
CA LEU A 147 -10.73 1.40 -2.96
C LEU A 147 -11.00 2.91 -2.91
N GLN A 148 -11.12 3.47 -1.72
CA GLN A 148 -11.32 4.90 -1.45
C GLN A 148 -10.12 5.79 -1.83
N TYR A 149 -9.07 5.24 -2.44
CA TYR A 149 -7.84 5.96 -2.76
C TYR A 149 -7.78 6.26 -4.25
N THR A 150 -7.13 7.38 -4.56
CA THR A 150 -6.71 7.71 -5.91
C THR A 150 -5.23 8.06 -5.92
N ILE A 151 -4.61 7.93 -7.09
CA ILE A 151 -3.25 8.42 -7.34
C ILE A 151 -3.36 9.62 -8.27
N PRO A 152 -3.14 10.85 -7.75
CA PRO A 152 -3.04 12.05 -8.57
C PRO A 152 -1.93 11.99 -9.61
N ALA A 153 -2.09 12.77 -10.68
CA ALA A 153 -1.08 12.99 -11.71
C ALA A 153 0.28 13.40 -11.11
N GLY A 154 1.37 12.96 -11.74
CA GLY A 154 2.75 13.32 -11.35
C GLY A 154 3.33 12.50 -10.21
N GLN A 155 2.56 11.62 -9.58
CA GLN A 155 3.08 10.70 -8.58
C GLN A 155 3.73 9.47 -9.23
N VAL A 156 4.68 8.86 -8.52
CA VAL A 156 5.46 7.72 -9.02
C VAL A 156 5.47 6.61 -8.00
N TYR A 157 5.17 5.39 -8.44
CA TYR A 157 5.07 4.21 -7.58
C TYR A 157 5.95 3.08 -8.11
N LEU A 158 6.32 2.17 -7.21
CA LEU A 158 6.99 0.93 -7.57
C LEU A 158 5.96 -0.02 -8.18
N GLY A 159 6.12 -0.34 -9.46
CA GLY A 159 5.44 -1.44 -10.13
C GLY A 159 6.17 -2.76 -9.86
N VAL A 160 5.44 -3.74 -9.37
CA VAL A 160 5.98 -5.04 -8.94
C VAL A 160 5.82 -6.05 -10.06
N GLU A 161 4.58 -6.24 -10.49
CA GLU A 161 4.20 -7.20 -11.50
C GLU A 161 3.06 -6.63 -12.35
N ARG A 162 2.97 -7.10 -13.60
CA ARG A 162 1.86 -6.81 -14.50
C ARG A 162 1.21 -8.13 -14.93
N GLY A 163 -0.06 -8.27 -14.64
CA GLY A 163 -0.83 -9.50 -14.91
C GLY A 163 -2.19 -9.22 -15.54
N TYR A 164 -2.82 -10.29 -16.03
CA TYR A 164 -4.25 -10.27 -16.32
C TYR A 164 -5.03 -10.28 -15.01
N GLY A 165 -6.23 -9.75 -15.03
CA GLY A 165 -7.14 -9.95 -13.92
C GLY A 165 -7.56 -11.41 -13.86
N ASP A 166 -7.58 -11.98 -12.66
CA ASP A 166 -7.96 -13.36 -12.43
C ASP A 166 -8.75 -13.56 -11.13
N TYR A 167 -9.45 -14.68 -11.05
CA TYR A 167 -10.23 -15.06 -9.89
C TYR A 167 -10.27 -16.59 -9.78
N TYR A 168 -9.78 -17.12 -8.67
CA TYR A 168 -9.85 -18.54 -8.38
C TYR A 168 -11.11 -18.85 -7.59
N TYR A 169 -12.10 -19.44 -8.26
CA TYR A 169 -13.36 -19.86 -7.65
C TYR A 169 -13.18 -21.20 -6.96
N ALA A 170 -13.23 -21.19 -5.62
CA ALA A 170 -13.17 -22.39 -4.80
C ALA A 170 -14.17 -22.31 -3.64
N THR A 171 -15.06 -23.30 -3.54
CA THR A 171 -16.04 -23.43 -2.45
C THR A 171 -15.80 -24.72 -1.68
N PHE A 172 -16.02 -24.68 -0.35
CA PHE A 172 -15.83 -25.84 0.53
C PHE A 172 -17.10 -26.70 0.69
N GLU A 173 -18.20 -26.32 0.06
CA GLU A 173 -19.43 -27.10 0.11
C GLU A 173 -19.32 -28.29 -0.85
N GLY A 174 -19.42 -29.51 -0.27
CA GLY A 174 -19.42 -30.85 -0.88
C GLY A 174 -19.09 -30.92 -2.37
N GLY A 175 -18.00 -31.62 -2.73
CA GLY A 175 -17.27 -31.59 -4.01
C GLY A 175 -17.99 -31.71 -5.38
N ASN A 176 -19.30 -31.56 -5.45
CA ASN A 176 -20.15 -31.57 -6.66
C ASN A 176 -20.62 -30.17 -7.09
N MET A 177 -20.06 -29.07 -6.57
CA MET A 177 -20.37 -27.73 -7.06
C MET A 177 -19.84 -27.53 -8.50
N PRO A 178 -20.68 -27.07 -9.46
CA PRO A 178 -20.24 -26.81 -10.83
C PRO A 178 -19.06 -25.85 -10.87
N ASP A 179 -18.06 -26.19 -11.68
CA ASP A 179 -16.85 -25.37 -11.89
C ASP A 179 -16.10 -24.96 -10.62
N ASN A 180 -16.25 -25.70 -9.51
CA ASN A 180 -15.39 -25.54 -8.35
C ASN A 180 -13.91 -25.77 -8.74
N ARG A 181 -13.00 -25.02 -8.13
CA ARG A 181 -11.54 -25.01 -8.44
C ARG A 181 -11.23 -24.49 -9.85
N THR A 182 -12.03 -23.55 -10.33
CA THR A 182 -11.82 -22.91 -11.63
C THR A 182 -11.03 -21.62 -11.48
N LEU A 183 -9.98 -21.48 -12.29
CA LEU A 183 -9.31 -20.21 -12.50
C LEU A 183 -9.99 -19.47 -13.64
N VAL A 184 -10.63 -18.34 -13.34
CA VAL A 184 -11.18 -17.41 -14.32
C VAL A 184 -10.12 -16.37 -14.63
N VAL A 185 -9.79 -16.18 -15.92
CA VAL A 185 -8.80 -15.20 -16.38
C VAL A 185 -9.45 -14.27 -17.39
N GLY A 186 -9.34 -12.95 -17.17
CA GLY A 186 -9.86 -11.92 -18.05
C GLY A 186 -8.80 -11.33 -18.98
N ASN A 187 -9.21 -10.34 -19.78
CA ASN A 187 -8.32 -9.59 -20.68
C ASN A 187 -7.87 -8.26 -20.08
N ARG A 188 -8.62 -7.71 -19.12
CA ARG A 188 -8.20 -6.50 -18.40
C ARG A 188 -6.89 -6.78 -17.66
N ARG A 189 -5.92 -5.87 -17.77
CA ARG A 189 -4.60 -6.01 -17.15
C ARG A 189 -4.43 -5.01 -16.02
N PHE A 190 -3.74 -5.45 -14.98
CA PHE A 190 -3.43 -4.64 -13.81
C PHE A 190 -1.92 -4.60 -13.58
N VAL A 191 -1.46 -3.56 -12.88
CA VAL A 191 -0.12 -3.48 -12.32
C VAL A 191 -0.24 -3.53 -10.81
N GLU A 192 0.43 -4.49 -10.17
CA GLU A 192 0.60 -4.53 -8.73
C GLU A 192 1.61 -3.46 -8.32
N ILE A 193 1.26 -2.68 -7.29
CA ILE A 193 2.07 -1.59 -6.77
C ILE A 193 2.25 -1.71 -5.26
N SER A 194 3.41 -1.23 -4.78
CA SER A 194 3.61 -0.93 -3.37
C SER A 194 2.84 0.35 -3.03
N PHE A 195 1.76 0.25 -2.25
CA PHE A 195 0.89 1.38 -1.93
C PHE A 195 0.49 1.35 -0.46
N ASN A 196 0.94 2.36 0.30
CA ASN A 196 0.70 2.45 1.74
C ASN A 196 1.34 1.21 2.46
N HIS A 197 0.64 0.60 3.41
CA HIS A 197 1.06 -0.58 4.16
C HIS A 197 0.86 -1.90 3.39
N ARG A 198 0.40 -1.87 2.13
CA ARG A 198 -0.03 -3.07 1.40
C ARG A 198 0.44 -3.09 -0.06
N ARG A 199 0.14 -4.22 -0.71
CA ARG A 199 0.08 -4.31 -2.18
C ARG A 199 -1.31 -3.89 -2.64
N ALA A 200 -1.35 -3.13 -3.73
CA ALA A 200 -2.58 -2.70 -4.37
C ALA A 200 -2.42 -2.79 -5.89
N PHE A 201 -3.50 -2.58 -6.62
CA PHE A 201 -3.51 -2.68 -8.07
C PHE A 201 -3.98 -1.39 -8.72
N VAL A 202 -3.45 -1.09 -9.90
CA VAL A 202 -3.96 -0.05 -10.79
C VAL A 202 -4.21 -0.64 -12.17
N ASP A 203 -5.14 -0.07 -12.93
CA ASP A 203 -5.37 -0.52 -14.31
C ASP A 203 -4.12 -0.24 -15.16
N ALA A 204 -3.63 -1.24 -15.89
CA ALA A 204 -2.46 -1.07 -16.74
C ALA A 204 -2.71 -0.06 -17.88
N ALA A 205 -3.97 0.18 -18.25
CA ALA A 205 -4.33 1.21 -19.22
C ALA A 205 -4.11 2.62 -18.66
N ASP A 206 -4.21 2.81 -17.34
CA ASP A 206 -4.14 4.12 -16.68
C ASP A 206 -2.73 4.57 -16.33
N VAL A 207 -1.73 3.72 -16.54
CA VAL A 207 -0.33 4.01 -16.19
C VAL A 207 0.63 3.80 -17.35
N VAL A 208 1.80 4.40 -17.22
CA VAL A 208 2.97 4.12 -18.05
C VAL A 208 4.13 3.69 -17.17
N ILE A 209 4.96 2.77 -17.68
CA ILE A 209 6.21 2.38 -17.03
C ILE A 209 7.27 3.44 -17.37
N LEU A 210 7.89 3.99 -16.34
CA LEU A 210 9.05 4.88 -16.47
C LEU A 210 10.29 4.02 -16.74
N ARG A 211 11.02 4.37 -17.78
CA ARG A 211 12.32 3.77 -18.14
C ARG A 211 13.45 4.58 -17.55
#